data_AF-A0A968P2R1-F1
#
_entry.id   AF-A0A968P2R1-F1
#
_cell.length_a   1.000
_cell.length_b   1.000
_cell.length_c   1.000
_cell.angle_alpha   90.00
_cell.angle_beta   90.00
_cell.angle_gamma   90.00
#
_symmetry.space_group_name_H-M   'P 1'
#
loop_
_entity.id
_entity.type
_entity.pdbx_description
1 polymer ?
#
loop_
_entity_poly.entity_id
_entity_poly.type
_entity_poly.pdbx_seq_one_letter_code
_entity_poly.pdbx_strand_id
1 'polypeptide(L)'
;GLELIRRIPSSPSREDLARTILNILRDKGRDSAGQPLPLGNRRAIDALIATHSVIYDAPAGVLYVGRGPAVSGPFAGYDLKASFRERRPVPMGTLPADPEVSADTFDSFKDSAKKISAAHRLARQGACAEALKILTEIPPRFQQQSPYQHALGDAWSCLHDDEKARHAWTRALALVPAYARAEAELKRKLR
;
A
#
# COMPACT_ATOMS: atom_id res chain seq x y z
N GLY A 1 11.01 -0.89 9.69
CA GLY A 1 12.17 -1.59 9.10
C GLY A 1 12.90 -2.44 10.15
N LEU A 2 13.85 -1.85 10.87
CA LEU A 2 14.70 -2.56 11.84
C LEU A 2 13.92 -3.28 12.97
N GLU A 3 12.83 -2.68 13.46
CA GLU A 3 11.97 -3.31 14.48
C GLU A 3 11.27 -4.60 13.99
N LEU A 4 11.03 -4.73 12.67
CA LEU A 4 10.42 -5.93 12.11
C LEU A 4 11.45 -7.06 11.97
N ILE A 5 12.70 -6.72 11.66
CA ILE A 5 13.83 -7.67 11.59
C ILE A 5 14.11 -8.28 12.96
N ARG A 6 13.97 -7.49 14.05
CA ARG A 6 14.12 -7.98 15.43
C ARG A 6 13.08 -9.03 15.84
N ARG A 7 11.98 -9.16 15.07
CA ARG A 7 10.95 -10.19 15.31
C ARG A 7 11.29 -11.52 14.64
N ILE A 8 12.36 -11.59 13.84
CA ILE A 8 12.85 -12.85 13.30
C ILE A 8 13.43 -13.66 14.46
N PRO A 9 12.92 -14.88 14.73
CA PRO A 9 13.47 -15.73 15.78
C PRO A 9 14.96 -16.00 15.56
N SER A 10 15.72 -16.26 16.62
CA SER A 10 17.15 -16.58 16.53
C SER A 10 17.40 -17.97 15.91
N SER A 11 16.45 -18.90 16.05
CA SER A 11 16.50 -20.25 15.47
C SER A 11 15.11 -20.70 14.98
N PRO A 12 14.56 -20.09 13.92
CA PRO A 12 13.26 -20.47 13.39
C PRO A 12 13.36 -21.81 12.65
N SER A 13 12.27 -22.59 12.63
CA SER A 13 12.17 -23.63 11.61
C SER A 13 12.16 -22.97 10.22
N ARG A 14 12.54 -23.72 9.18
CA ARG A 14 12.66 -23.16 7.83
C ARG A 14 11.34 -22.59 7.30
N GLU A 15 10.24 -23.31 7.54
CA GLU A 15 8.91 -22.86 7.16
C GLU A 15 8.52 -21.59 7.94
N ASP A 16 8.88 -21.52 9.23
CA ASP A 16 8.62 -20.35 10.06
C ASP A 16 9.41 -19.12 9.60
N LEU A 17 10.63 -19.29 9.10
CA LEU A 17 11.42 -18.18 8.57
C LEU A 17 10.77 -17.60 7.31
N ALA A 18 10.41 -18.44 6.34
CA ALA A 18 9.77 -17.98 5.11
C ALA A 18 8.43 -17.28 5.39
N ARG A 19 7.63 -17.80 6.33
CA ARG A 19 6.40 -17.17 6.82
C ARG A 19 6.67 -15.84 7.54
N THR A 20 7.72 -15.76 8.35
CA THR A 20 8.11 -14.53 9.04
C THR A 20 8.51 -13.44 8.05
N ILE A 21 9.34 -13.78 7.06
CA ILE A 21 9.72 -12.83 6.00
C ILE A 21 8.49 -12.40 5.19
N LEU A 22 7.58 -13.32 4.88
CA LEU A 22 6.33 -12.98 4.20
C LEU A 22 5.49 -11.98 4.99
N ASN A 23 5.40 -12.14 6.31
CA ASN A 23 4.69 -11.19 7.17
C ASN A 23 5.35 -9.80 7.16
N ILE A 24 6.69 -9.74 7.11
CA ILE A 24 7.42 -8.47 6.96
C ILE A 24 7.11 -7.84 5.61
N LEU A 25 7.12 -8.61 4.52
CA LEU A 25 6.80 -8.12 3.19
C LEU A 25 5.37 -7.58 3.08
N ARG A 26 4.44 -8.13 3.88
CA ARG A 26 3.04 -7.71 3.95
C ARG A 26 2.75 -6.64 5.00
N ASP A 27 3.76 -6.12 5.69
CA ASP A 27 3.57 -5.10 6.72
C ASP A 27 2.95 -3.82 6.12
N LYS A 28 1.71 -3.54 6.54
CA LYS A 28 0.94 -2.35 6.13
C LYS A 28 1.34 -1.08 6.90
N GLY A 29 2.32 -1.20 7.80
CA GLY A 29 2.88 -0.10 8.56
C GLY A 29 1.97 0.44 9.67
N ARG A 30 2.61 1.15 10.60
CA ARG A 30 1.96 1.87 11.71
C ARG A 30 2.52 3.28 11.79
N ASP A 31 1.72 4.21 12.29
CA ASP A 31 2.19 5.56 12.60
C ASP A 31 3.04 5.61 13.89
N SER A 32 3.48 6.81 14.26
CA SER A 32 4.28 7.02 15.48
C SER A 32 3.52 6.76 16.78
N ALA A 33 2.19 6.76 16.75
CA ALA A 33 1.34 6.38 17.88
C ALA A 33 1.02 4.87 17.89
N GLY A 34 1.56 4.11 16.94
CA GLY A 34 1.33 2.67 16.81
C GLY A 34 0.03 2.30 16.11
N GLN A 35 -0.72 3.27 15.57
CA GLN A 35 -1.98 3.01 14.88
C GLN A 35 -1.74 2.48 13.46
N PRO A 36 -2.58 1.55 12.96
CA PRO A 36 -2.47 1.06 11.58
C PRO A 36 -2.53 2.21 10.57
N LEU A 37 -1.63 2.21 9.60
CA LEU A 37 -1.71 3.14 8.48
C LEU A 37 -2.86 2.74 7.54
N PRO A 38 -3.47 3.71 6.83
CA PRO A 38 -4.41 3.39 5.76
C PRO A 38 -3.78 2.52 4.68
N LEU A 39 -4.55 1.57 4.14
CA LEU A 39 -4.08 0.66 3.10
C LEU A 39 -3.46 1.42 1.90
N GLY A 40 -2.26 1.01 1.50
CA GLY A 40 -1.51 1.64 0.41
C GLY A 40 -0.73 2.90 0.79
N ASN A 41 -0.65 3.26 2.07
CA ASN A 41 0.22 4.35 2.53
C ASN A 41 1.69 4.03 2.21
N ARG A 42 2.39 4.95 1.54
CA ARG A 42 3.78 4.74 1.08
C ARG A 42 4.83 4.68 2.19
N ARG A 43 4.44 4.88 3.45
CA ARG A 43 5.30 4.62 4.62
C ARG A 43 5.33 3.15 5.03
N ALA A 44 4.42 2.33 4.52
CA ALA A 44 4.39 0.88 4.72
C ALA A 44 5.43 0.14 3.86
N ILE A 45 5.77 -1.09 4.25
CA ILE A 45 6.52 -2.00 3.36
C ILE A 45 5.61 -2.42 2.21
N ASP A 46 4.43 -2.93 2.53
CA ASP A 46 3.40 -3.18 1.52
C ASP A 46 2.48 -1.96 1.35
N ALA A 47 2.91 -1.08 0.45
CA ALA A 47 2.10 0.04 -0.02
C ALA A 47 1.29 -0.30 -1.30
N LEU A 48 1.07 -1.59 -1.63
CA LEU A 48 0.35 -2.07 -2.82
C LEU A 48 0.94 -1.58 -4.15
N ILE A 49 2.26 -1.46 -4.21
CA ILE A 49 2.99 -0.85 -5.33
C ILE A 49 4.06 -1.76 -5.92
N ALA A 50 4.38 -2.85 -5.23
CA ALA A 50 5.35 -3.82 -5.72
C ALA A 50 4.86 -4.39 -7.06
N THR A 51 5.75 -4.49 -8.03
CA THR A 51 5.43 -5.14 -9.31
C THR A 51 5.51 -6.66 -9.15
N HIS A 52 6.54 -7.12 -8.45
CA HIS A 52 6.77 -8.52 -8.10
C HIS A 52 7.45 -8.59 -6.74
N SER A 53 7.34 -9.74 -6.08
CA SER A 53 8.04 -10.01 -4.83
C SER A 53 8.51 -11.46 -4.78
N VAL A 54 9.68 -11.67 -4.19
CA VAL A 54 10.30 -12.99 -4.03
C VAL A 54 10.87 -13.14 -2.62
N ILE A 55 10.91 -14.38 -2.14
CA ILE A 55 11.65 -14.75 -0.92
C ILE A 55 12.63 -15.84 -1.31
N TYR A 56 13.92 -15.62 -1.06
CA TYR A 56 14.96 -16.62 -1.33
C TYR A 56 15.49 -17.20 -0.02
N ASP A 57 15.21 -18.48 0.22
CA ASP A 57 15.85 -19.26 1.28
C ASP A 57 17.13 -19.87 0.70
N ALA A 58 18.23 -19.13 0.86
CA ALA A 58 19.54 -19.50 0.33
C ALA A 58 20.08 -20.82 0.89
N PRO A 59 20.08 -21.08 2.21
CA PRO A 59 20.51 -22.36 2.77
C PRO A 59 19.75 -23.56 2.21
N ALA A 60 18.45 -23.37 1.93
CA ALA A 60 17.60 -24.39 1.34
C ALA A 60 17.72 -24.52 -0.18
N GLY A 61 18.22 -23.48 -0.86
CA GLY A 61 18.14 -23.37 -2.32
C GLY A 61 16.71 -23.22 -2.84
N VAL A 62 15.82 -22.53 -2.09
CA VAL A 62 14.38 -22.42 -2.44
C VAL A 62 14.02 -20.99 -2.75
N LEU A 63 13.44 -20.77 -3.94
CA LEU A 63 12.92 -19.48 -4.36
C LEU A 63 11.40 -19.50 -4.32
N TYR A 64 10.80 -18.66 -3.47
CA TYR A 64 9.37 -18.39 -3.43
C TYR A 64 9.05 -17.17 -4.29
N VAL A 65 8.15 -17.33 -5.25
CA VAL A 65 7.73 -16.27 -6.18
C VAL A 65 6.26 -15.92 -5.93
N GLY A 66 5.97 -14.66 -5.64
CA GLY A 66 4.62 -14.16 -5.42
C GLY A 66 3.77 -14.28 -6.70
N ARG A 67 2.56 -14.83 -6.57
CA ARG A 67 1.57 -14.99 -7.63
C ARG A 67 0.38 -14.09 -7.37
N GLY A 68 0.48 -12.83 -7.75
CA GLY A 68 -0.58 -11.85 -7.57
C GLY A 68 -0.03 -10.43 -7.63
N PRO A 69 -0.91 -9.42 -7.67
CA PRO A 69 -0.46 -8.04 -7.66
C PRO A 69 0.21 -7.69 -6.32
N ALA A 70 1.29 -6.92 -6.37
CA ALA A 70 2.10 -6.59 -5.20
C ALA A 70 2.52 -7.83 -4.40
N VAL A 71 2.05 -7.96 -3.15
CA VAL A 71 2.32 -9.10 -2.27
C VAL A 71 1.04 -9.81 -1.80
N SER A 72 -0.09 -9.54 -2.48
CA SER A 72 -1.43 -9.99 -2.06
C SER A 72 -1.68 -11.49 -2.31
N GLY A 73 -1.07 -12.03 -3.37
CA GLY A 73 -1.25 -13.43 -3.74
C GLY A 73 -0.40 -14.42 -2.95
N PRO A 74 -0.65 -15.73 -3.11
CA PRO A 74 0.20 -16.77 -2.53
C PRO A 74 1.59 -16.76 -3.18
N PHE A 75 2.58 -17.34 -2.50
CA PHE A 75 3.91 -17.53 -3.09
C PHE A 75 4.11 -19.00 -3.44
N ALA A 76 4.52 -19.26 -4.68
CA ALA A 76 4.90 -20.60 -5.11
C ALA A 76 6.40 -20.80 -4.91
N GLY A 77 6.79 -21.82 -4.15
CA GLY A 77 8.19 -22.18 -3.95
C GLY A 77 8.71 -23.10 -5.05
N TYR A 78 10.00 -23.00 -5.33
CA TYR A 78 10.71 -23.85 -6.28
C TYR A 78 12.09 -24.24 -5.73
N ASP A 79 12.44 -25.54 -5.83
CA ASP A 79 13.79 -26.02 -5.54
C ASP A 79 14.70 -25.63 -6.70
N LEU A 80 15.62 -24.69 -6.48
CA LEU A 80 16.49 -24.19 -7.54
C LEU A 80 17.45 -25.27 -8.05
N LYS A 81 18.04 -26.07 -7.16
CA LYS A 81 19.03 -27.09 -7.55
C LYS A 81 18.39 -28.17 -8.43
N ALA A 82 17.23 -28.66 -8.02
CA ALA A 82 16.45 -29.59 -8.83
C ALA A 82 16.00 -28.94 -10.14
N SER A 83 15.54 -27.69 -10.09
CA SER A 83 15.06 -26.97 -11.27
C SER A 83 16.13 -26.79 -12.34
N PHE A 84 17.36 -26.42 -11.95
CA PHE A 84 18.48 -26.29 -12.88
C PHE A 84 18.92 -27.63 -13.48
N ARG A 85 18.94 -28.70 -12.67
CA ARG A 85 19.27 -30.06 -13.14
C ARG A 85 18.25 -30.57 -14.16
N GLU A 86 16.96 -30.35 -13.90
CA GLU A 86 15.86 -30.83 -14.76
C GLU A 86 15.52 -29.84 -15.89
N ARG A 87 16.13 -28.65 -15.90
CA ARG A 87 15.85 -27.55 -16.84
C ARG A 87 14.37 -27.16 -16.88
N ARG A 88 13.68 -27.26 -15.76
CA ARG A 88 12.27 -26.88 -15.58
C ARG A 88 12.01 -26.50 -14.12
N PRO A 89 11.01 -25.65 -13.80
CA PRO A 89 10.67 -25.37 -12.41
C PRO A 89 10.19 -26.64 -11.67
N VAL A 90 10.84 -26.96 -10.56
CA VAL A 90 10.48 -28.06 -9.66
C VAL A 90 9.77 -27.44 -8.44
N PRO A 91 8.43 -27.60 -8.31
CA PRO A 91 7.67 -26.98 -7.22
C PRO A 91 8.10 -27.47 -5.84
N MET A 92 8.12 -26.57 -4.87
CA MET A 92 8.47 -26.85 -3.49
C MET A 92 7.65 -25.97 -2.53
N GLY A 93 6.51 -26.51 -2.08
CA GLY A 93 5.64 -25.85 -1.12
C GLY A 93 5.00 -24.55 -1.61
N THR A 94 4.16 -23.96 -0.76
CA THR A 94 3.51 -22.68 -1.02
C THR A 94 3.37 -21.87 0.26
N LEU A 95 3.50 -20.56 0.17
CA LEU A 95 3.12 -19.66 1.25
C LEU A 95 1.73 -19.05 0.96
N PRO A 96 0.89 -18.83 2.00
CA PRO A 96 -0.50 -18.44 1.80
C PRO A 96 -0.64 -17.04 1.19
N ALA A 97 -1.80 -16.74 0.61
CA ALA A 97 -2.17 -15.40 0.17
C ALA A 97 -2.30 -14.41 1.35
N ASP A 98 -2.34 -13.11 1.06
CA ASP A 98 -2.56 -12.07 2.06
C ASP A 98 -4.02 -12.16 2.55
N PRO A 99 -4.26 -12.36 3.85
CA PRO A 99 -5.62 -12.41 4.38
C PRO A 99 -6.33 -11.04 4.34
N GLU A 100 -5.60 -9.93 4.30
CA GLU A 100 -6.18 -8.57 4.33
C GLU A 100 -6.47 -8.00 2.94
N VAL A 101 -5.79 -8.50 1.90
CA VAL A 101 -5.85 -7.93 0.55
C VAL A 101 -6.19 -9.01 -0.47
N SER A 102 -7.46 -9.05 -0.87
CA SER A 102 -7.90 -9.82 -2.04
C SER A 102 -7.51 -9.13 -3.37
N ALA A 103 -7.60 -9.86 -4.49
CA ALA A 103 -7.44 -9.29 -5.83
C ALA A 103 -8.42 -8.12 -6.07
N ASP A 104 -9.71 -8.31 -5.76
CA ASP A 104 -10.73 -7.26 -5.88
C ASP A 104 -10.40 -6.03 -5.01
N THR A 105 -9.80 -6.26 -3.83
CA THR A 105 -9.38 -5.16 -2.96
C THR A 105 -8.23 -4.38 -3.56
N PHE A 106 -7.25 -5.07 -4.15
CA PHE A 106 -6.16 -4.44 -4.87
C PHE A 106 -6.67 -3.63 -6.07
N ASP A 107 -7.56 -4.19 -6.89
CA ASP A 107 -8.09 -3.51 -8.07
C ASP A 107 -8.89 -2.27 -7.69
N SER A 108 -9.75 -2.39 -6.68
CA SER A 108 -10.50 -1.25 -6.15
C SER A 108 -9.57 -0.15 -5.59
N PHE A 109 -8.45 -0.54 -4.95
CA PHE A 109 -7.44 0.41 -4.49
C PHE A 109 -6.77 1.13 -5.66
N LYS A 110 -6.39 0.39 -6.71
CA LYS A 110 -5.75 0.96 -7.91
C LYS A 110 -6.67 1.91 -8.65
N ASP A 111 -7.95 1.56 -8.79
CA ASP A 111 -8.97 2.43 -9.38
C ASP A 111 -9.15 3.71 -8.54
N SER A 112 -9.31 3.56 -7.22
CA SER A 112 -9.45 4.69 -6.30
C SER A 112 -8.24 5.63 -6.36
N ALA A 113 -7.01 5.09 -6.40
CA ALA A 113 -5.81 5.90 -6.53
C ALA A 113 -5.76 6.70 -7.84
N LYS A 114 -6.21 6.11 -8.96
CA LYS A 114 -6.34 6.81 -10.25
C LYS A 114 -7.39 7.93 -10.16
N LYS A 115 -8.56 7.65 -9.58
CA LYS A 115 -9.65 8.62 -9.38
C LYS A 115 -9.20 9.78 -8.49
N ILE A 116 -8.50 9.54 -7.39
CA ILE A 116 -7.93 10.58 -6.52
C ILE A 116 -6.96 11.47 -7.30
N SER A 117 -6.05 10.87 -8.08
CA SER A 117 -5.11 11.63 -8.89
C SER A 117 -5.81 12.46 -9.98
N ALA A 118 -6.88 11.91 -10.58
CA ALA A 118 -7.69 12.63 -11.55
C ALA A 118 -8.45 13.80 -10.92
N ALA A 119 -9.05 13.61 -9.73
CA ALA A 119 -9.75 14.65 -9.00
C ALA A 119 -8.82 15.83 -8.64
N HIS A 120 -7.60 15.56 -8.17
CA HIS A 120 -6.55 16.57 -7.98
C HIS A 120 -6.30 17.40 -9.24
N ARG A 121 -6.17 16.73 -10.39
CA ARG A 121 -5.94 17.40 -11.67
C ARG A 121 -7.14 18.25 -12.10
N LEU A 122 -8.36 17.74 -11.94
CA LEU A 122 -9.60 18.46 -12.28
C LEU A 122 -9.78 19.71 -11.43
N ALA A 123 -9.54 19.62 -10.11
CA ALA A 123 -9.59 20.78 -9.22
C ALA A 123 -8.59 21.88 -9.65
N ARG A 124 -7.36 21.51 -10.01
CA ARG A 124 -6.37 22.47 -10.54
C ARG A 124 -6.76 23.11 -11.87
N GLN A 125 -7.61 22.44 -12.64
CA GLN A 125 -8.13 22.93 -13.92
C GLN A 125 -9.42 23.74 -13.77
N GLY A 126 -9.91 23.96 -12.55
CA GLY A 126 -11.18 24.66 -12.29
C GLY A 126 -12.42 23.78 -12.47
N ALA A 127 -12.27 22.50 -12.82
CA ALA A 127 -13.38 21.55 -12.99
C ALA A 127 -13.80 20.94 -11.63
N CYS A 128 -14.11 21.79 -10.66
CA CYS A 128 -14.25 21.39 -9.25
C CYS A 128 -15.44 20.46 -8.99
N ALA A 129 -16.59 20.70 -9.64
CA ALA A 129 -17.78 19.86 -9.49
C ALA A 129 -17.54 18.43 -9.98
N GLU A 130 -16.83 18.28 -11.10
CA GLU A 130 -16.43 16.98 -11.64
C GLU A 130 -15.41 16.28 -10.71
N ALA A 131 -14.48 17.05 -10.13
CA ALA A 131 -13.55 16.52 -9.13
C ALA A 131 -14.30 15.93 -7.92
N LEU A 132 -15.31 16.64 -7.38
CA LEU A 132 -16.13 16.13 -6.28
C LEU A 132 -16.92 14.89 -6.67
N LYS A 133 -17.54 14.88 -7.85
CA LYS A 133 -18.30 13.73 -8.35
C LYS A 133 -17.43 12.46 -8.36
N ILE A 134 -16.24 12.53 -8.94
CA ILE A 134 -15.30 11.40 -8.97
C ILE A 134 -14.91 10.96 -7.55
N LEU A 135 -14.71 11.90 -6.63
CA LEU A 135 -14.38 11.56 -5.24
C LEU A 135 -15.54 10.85 -4.53
N THR A 136 -16.80 11.20 -4.80
CA THR A 136 -17.96 10.53 -4.19
C THR A 136 -18.13 9.07 -4.61
N GLU A 137 -17.60 8.68 -5.77
CA GLU A 137 -17.61 7.29 -6.25
C GLU A 137 -16.56 6.41 -5.56
N ILE A 138 -15.64 6.99 -4.79
CA ILE A 138 -14.56 6.24 -4.13
C ILE A 138 -15.13 5.51 -2.90
N PRO A 139 -14.90 4.19 -2.77
CA PRO A 139 -15.36 3.41 -1.63
C PRO A 139 -14.94 3.99 -0.28
N PRO A 140 -15.81 3.98 0.75
CA PRO A 140 -15.55 4.62 2.05
C PRO A 140 -14.21 4.25 2.69
N ARG A 141 -13.77 3.00 2.56
CA ARG A 141 -12.48 2.53 3.12
C ARG A 141 -11.26 3.28 2.55
N PHE A 142 -11.35 3.80 1.34
CA PHE A 142 -10.26 4.55 0.69
C PHE A 142 -10.38 6.06 0.91
N GLN A 143 -11.50 6.53 1.45
CA GLN A 143 -11.66 7.93 1.85
C GLN A 143 -10.85 8.29 3.10
N GLN A 144 -10.39 7.28 3.86
CA GLN A 144 -9.48 7.42 5.00
C GLN A 144 -8.00 7.51 4.57
N GLN A 145 -7.72 7.84 3.31
CA GLN A 145 -6.36 8.07 2.84
C GLN A 145 -6.05 9.57 2.80
N SER A 146 -4.84 9.94 3.23
CA SER A 146 -4.38 11.33 3.15
C SER A 146 -4.49 11.93 1.72
N PRO A 147 -4.10 11.24 0.64
CA PRO A 147 -4.30 11.73 -0.73
C PRO A 147 -5.76 12.02 -1.12
N TYR A 148 -6.72 11.21 -0.64
CA TYR A 148 -8.14 11.43 -0.88
C TYR A 148 -8.59 12.73 -0.19
N GLN A 149 -8.29 12.89 1.09
CA GLN A 149 -8.67 14.08 1.86
C GLN A 149 -7.99 15.34 1.30
N HIS A 150 -6.77 15.21 0.78
CA HIS A 150 -6.10 16.31 0.09
C HIS A 150 -6.85 16.69 -1.20
N ALA A 151 -7.24 15.71 -2.02
CA ALA A 151 -7.99 15.96 -3.25
C ALA A 151 -9.36 16.60 -2.96
N LEU A 152 -10.02 16.14 -1.90
CA LEU A 152 -11.29 16.67 -1.44
C LEU A 152 -11.16 18.13 -1.01
N GLY A 153 -10.13 18.47 -0.24
CA GLY A 153 -9.87 19.86 0.14
C GLY A 153 -9.55 20.75 -1.06
N ASP A 154 -8.79 20.25 -2.04
CA ASP A 154 -8.50 20.96 -3.28
C ASP A 154 -9.77 21.22 -4.10
N ALA A 155 -10.68 20.25 -4.17
CA ALA A 155 -11.96 20.41 -4.86
C ALA A 155 -12.89 21.42 -4.15
N TRP A 156 -12.95 21.42 -2.82
CA TRP A 156 -13.74 22.40 -2.06
C TRP A 156 -13.17 23.81 -2.14
N SER A 157 -11.85 23.95 -2.05
CA SER A 157 -11.18 25.25 -2.21
C SER A 157 -11.40 25.83 -3.61
N CYS A 158 -11.39 24.97 -4.63
CA CYS A 158 -11.73 25.34 -6.00
C CYS A 158 -13.18 25.87 -6.14
N LEU A 159 -14.11 25.40 -5.31
CA LEU A 159 -15.49 25.90 -5.21
C LEU A 159 -15.66 27.10 -4.27
N HIS A 160 -14.56 27.62 -3.70
CA HIS A 160 -14.58 28.69 -2.70
C HIS A 160 -15.31 28.33 -1.39
N ASP A 161 -15.40 27.04 -1.07
CA ASP A 161 -15.87 26.56 0.24
C ASP A 161 -14.68 26.30 1.17
N ASP A 162 -14.16 27.39 1.74
CA ASP A 162 -12.93 27.38 2.54
C ASP A 162 -13.06 26.58 3.84
N GLU A 163 -14.27 26.51 4.41
CA GLU A 163 -14.54 25.73 5.63
C GLU A 163 -14.35 24.24 5.36
N LYS A 164 -15.02 23.71 4.32
CA LYS A 164 -14.86 22.30 3.94
C LYS A 164 -13.47 21.99 3.45
N ALA A 165 -12.83 22.92 2.73
CA ALA A 165 -11.45 22.77 2.29
C ALA A 165 -10.48 22.58 3.47
N ARG A 166 -10.54 23.49 4.46
CA ARG A 166 -9.71 23.41 5.67
C ARG A 166 -9.99 22.15 6.48
N HIS A 167 -11.25 21.76 6.62
CA HIS A 167 -11.60 20.51 7.30
C HIS A 167 -10.95 19.30 6.63
N ALA A 168 -11.07 19.20 5.30
CA ALA A 168 -10.49 18.10 4.54
C ALA A 168 -8.96 18.08 4.59
N TRP A 169 -8.28 19.22 4.40
CA TRP A 169 -6.82 19.29 4.49
C TRP A 169 -6.29 19.00 5.90
N THR A 170 -7.01 19.42 6.95
CA THR A 170 -6.68 19.08 8.35
C THR A 170 -6.71 17.57 8.55
N ARG A 171 -7.78 16.92 8.05
CA ARG A 171 -7.90 15.46 8.09
C ARG A 171 -6.83 14.77 7.25
N ALA A 172 -6.46 15.33 6.09
CA ALA A 172 -5.37 14.80 5.26
C ALA A 172 -4.03 14.80 6.01
N LEU A 173 -3.76 15.84 6.80
CA LEU A 173 -2.56 15.95 7.62
C LEU A 173 -2.56 14.96 8.78
N ALA A 174 -3.72 14.77 9.43
CA ALA A 174 -3.90 13.79 10.50
C ALA A 174 -3.72 12.34 10.02
N LEU A 175 -4.05 12.05 8.75
CA LEU A 175 -3.88 10.74 8.11
C LEU A 175 -2.45 10.45 7.63
N VAL A 176 -1.47 11.18 8.17
CA VAL A 176 -0.04 10.92 8.00
C VAL A 176 0.38 10.86 6.51
N PRO A 177 0.50 12.04 5.85
CA PRO A 177 0.97 12.10 4.48
C PRO A 177 2.26 11.32 4.29
N ALA A 178 2.32 10.56 3.19
CA ALA A 178 3.46 9.72 2.88
C ALA A 178 4.77 10.49 2.63
N TYR A 179 4.66 11.72 2.14
CA TYR A 179 5.78 12.51 1.64
C TYR A 179 5.86 13.85 2.38
N ALA A 180 7.06 14.23 2.82
CA ALA A 180 7.30 15.51 3.49
C ALA A 180 6.84 16.71 2.66
N ARG A 181 6.96 16.64 1.32
CA ARG A 181 6.44 17.68 0.42
C ARG A 181 4.92 17.84 0.52
N ALA A 182 4.17 16.74 0.54
CA ALA A 182 2.72 16.78 0.66
C ALA A 182 2.29 17.32 2.04
N GLU A 183 3.02 16.94 3.09
CA GLU A 183 2.82 17.48 4.43
C GLU A 183 3.06 18.99 4.49
N ALA A 184 4.17 19.48 3.92
CA ALA A 184 4.48 20.89 3.86
C ALA A 184 3.44 21.70 3.05
N GLU A 185 2.95 21.12 1.94
CA GLU A 185 1.90 21.72 1.12
C GLU A 185 0.59 21.87 1.90
N LEU A 186 0.14 20.82 2.59
CA LEU A 186 -1.06 20.85 3.44
C LEU A 186 -0.90 21.88 4.57
N LYS A 187 0.25 21.92 5.25
CA LYS A 187 0.54 22.92 6.29
C LYS A 187 0.49 24.35 5.74
N ARG A 188 0.93 24.58 4.50
CA ARG A 188 0.85 25.90 3.85
C ARG A 188 -0.60 26.29 3.53
N LYS A 189 -1.43 25.35 3.06
CA LYS A 189 -2.85 25.59 2.75
C LYS A 189 -3.70 25.89 4.00
N LEU A 190 -3.24 25.47 5.18
CA LEU A 190 -3.91 25.68 6.47
C LEU A 190 -3.45 26.94 7.23
N ARG A 191 -2.46 27.67 6.70
CA ARG A 191 -2.06 28.99 7.21
C ARG A 191 -2.92 30.06 6.57
#